data_AF-A0A7L5JMR1-F1
#
_entry.id   AF-A0A7L5JMR1-F1
#
_cell.length_a   1.000
_cell.length_b   1.000
_cell.length_c   1.000
_cell.angle_alpha   90.00
_cell.angle_beta   90.00
_cell.angle_gamma   90.00
#
_symmetry.space_group_name_H-M   'P 1'
#
loop_
_entity.id
_entity.type
_entity.pdbx_description
1 polymer ?
#
loop_
_entity_poly.entity_id
_entity_poly.type
_entity_poly.pdbx_seq_one_letter_code
_entity_poly.pdbx_strand_id
1 'polypeptide(L)' 'MKKIDAILECYGKGKFEEKFEIGINGELFTGWYIYGLDTKEQLLQWFSKKQILEIYESGI' A
#
# COMPACT_ATOMS: atom_id res chain seq x y z
N MET A 1 -10.44 -0.22 -10.93
CA MET A 1 -9.90 0.13 -9.60
C MET A 1 -9.01 1.37 -9.76
N LYS A 2 -9.03 2.33 -8.82
CA LYS A 2 -8.10 3.47 -8.88
C LYS A 2 -6.74 3.08 -8.29
N LYS A 3 -5.67 3.77 -8.67
CA LYS A 3 -4.30 3.53 -8.17
C LYS A 3 -4.23 3.45 -6.64
N ILE A 4 -4.85 4.41 -5.94
CA ILE A 4 -4.87 4.43 -4.48
C ILE A 4 -5.57 3.23 -3.84
N ASP A 5 -6.61 2.68 -4.50
CA ASP A 5 -7.31 1.52 -3.96
C ASP A 5 -6.42 0.28 -4.07
N ALA A 6 -5.67 0.15 -5.18
CA ALA A 6 -4.68 -0.91 -5.38
C ALA A 6 -3.53 -0.85 -4.36
N ILE A 7 -2.99 0.37 -4.16
CA ILE A 7 -1.96 0.64 -3.15
C ILE A 7 -2.43 0.22 -1.75
N LEU A 8 -3.67 0.56 -1.38
CA LEU A 8 -4.24 0.20 -0.08
C LEU A 8 -4.56 -1.30 0.03
N GLU A 9 -4.89 -1.97 -1.07
CA GLU A 9 -5.17 -3.41 -1.09
C GLU A 9 -3.90 -4.25 -0.90
N CYS A 10 -2.76 -3.76 -1.39
CA CYS A 10 -1.45 -4.33 -1.16
C CYS A 10 -0.80 -3.91 0.17
N TYR A 11 -1.45 -3.04 0.96
CA TYR A 11 -0.84 -2.55 2.20
C TYR A 11 -0.99 -3.54 3.36
N GLY A 12 0.10 -3.71 4.10
CA GLY A 12 0.13 -4.36 5.41
C GLY A 12 1.25 -5.39 5.51
N LYS A 13 1.71 -5.64 6.73
CA LYS A 13 2.83 -6.55 6.99
C LYS A 13 2.60 -7.94 6.40
N GLY A 14 1.39 -8.49 6.57
CA GLY A 14 1.03 -9.79 6.00
C GLY A 14 1.10 -9.79 4.47
N LYS A 15 0.61 -8.73 3.80
CA LYS A 15 0.69 -8.59 2.34
C LYS A 15 2.13 -8.54 1.84
N PHE A 16 2.99 -7.83 2.56
CA PHE A 16 4.42 -7.78 2.26
C PHE A 16 5.10 -9.14 2.44
N GLU A 17 4.86 -9.83 3.56
CA GLU A 17 5.45 -11.14 3.87
C GLU A 17 4.99 -12.23 2.90
N GLU A 18 3.72 -12.20 2.50
CA GLU A 18 3.13 -13.10 1.50
C GLU A 18 3.58 -12.79 0.07
N LYS A 19 4.29 -11.68 -0.15
CA LYS A 19 4.62 -11.15 -1.48
C LYS A 19 3.38 -11.04 -2.35
N PHE A 20 2.31 -10.49 -1.78
CA PHE A 20 1.06 -10.29 -2.49
C PHE A 20 1.25 -9.29 -3.64
N GLU A 21 0.65 -9.56 -4.79
CA GLU A 21 0.75 -8.69 -5.96
C GLU A 21 -0.59 -8.62 -6.69
N ILE A 22 -0.90 -7.44 -7.23
CA ILE A 22 -2.03 -7.23 -8.14
C ILE A 22 -1.59 -6.43 -9.36
N GLY A 23 -2.01 -6.86 -10.54
CA GLY A 23 -1.80 -6.15 -11.79
C GLY A 23 -3.04 -5.36 -12.18
N ILE A 24 -2.93 -4.04 -12.32
CA ILE A 24 -4.05 -3.16 -12.72
C ILE A 24 -3.58 -2.23 -13.82
N ASN A 25 -4.28 -2.23 -14.96
CA ASN A 25 -3.99 -1.37 -16.12
C ASN A 25 -2.52 -1.47 -16.60
N GLY A 26 -1.88 -2.62 -16.45
CA GLY A 26 -0.48 -2.83 -16.84
C GLY A 26 0.56 -2.37 -15.81
N GLU A 27 0.13 -1.85 -14.65
CA GLU A 27 0.99 -1.53 -13.51
C GLU A 27 0.90 -2.66 -12.47
N LEU A 28 2.05 -3.08 -11.92
CA LEU A 28 2.14 -4.09 -10.87
C LEU A 28 2.26 -3.40 -9.51
N PHE A 29 1.36 -3.73 -8.59
CA PHE A 29 1.38 -3.27 -7.21
C PHE A 29 1.76 -4.44 -6.31
N THR A 30 2.82 -4.27 -5.54
CA THR A 30 3.34 -5.32 -4.66
C THR A 30 3.04 -4.99 -3.20
N GLY A 31 3.03 -6.03 -2.36
CA GLY A 31 2.87 -5.91 -0.93
C GLY A 31 3.87 -4.92 -0.34
N TRP A 32 3.41 -4.00 0.49
CA TRP A 32 4.24 -2.97 1.13
C TRP A 32 3.69 -2.62 2.51
N TYR A 33 4.56 -2.15 3.42
CA TYR A 33 4.16 -1.68 4.74
C TYR A 33 5.21 -0.74 5.32
N ILE A 34 4.81 0.04 6.32
CA ILE A 34 5.71 0.91 7.07
C ILE A 34 5.98 0.21 8.40
N TYR A 35 7.23 0.06 8.80
CA TYR A 35 7.57 -0.59 10.07
C TYR A 35 6.84 0.10 11.25
N GLY A 36 6.09 -0.69 12.03
CA GLY A 36 5.25 -0.18 13.11
C GLY A 36 3.81 0.19 12.71
N LEU A 37 3.46 0.09 11.42
CA LEU A 37 2.11 0.24 10.87
C LEU A 37 1.80 -1.01 10.03
N ASP A 38 1.35 -2.06 10.71
CA ASP A 38 1.21 -3.39 10.12
C ASP A 38 -0.12 -3.57 9.37
N THR A 39 -1.12 -2.70 9.63
CA THR A 39 -2.45 -2.80 9.00
C THR A 39 -2.88 -1.53 8.28
N LYS A 40 -3.73 -1.71 7.26
CA LYS A 40 -4.33 -0.62 6.48
C LYS A 40 -5.10 0.36 7.36
N GLU A 41 -5.77 -0.14 8.40
CA GLU A 41 -6.52 0.69 9.36
C GLU A 41 -5.56 1.62 10.11
N GLN A 42 -4.40 1.13 10.53
CA GLN A 42 -3.38 1.96 11.16
C GLN A 42 -2.89 3.03 10.16
N LEU A 43 -2.50 2.65 8.95
CA LEU A 43 -2.06 3.62 7.93
C LEU A 43 -3.06 4.77 7.73
N LEU A 44 -4.34 4.45 7.62
CA LEU A 44 -5.43 5.42 7.39
C LEU A 44 -5.73 6.31 8.61
N GLN A 45 -5.32 5.92 9.82
CA GLN A 45 -5.39 6.79 11.00
C GLN A 45 -4.30 7.86 10.99
N TRP A 46 -3.13 7.56 10.44
CA TRP A 46 -1.97 8.45 10.46
C TRP A 46 -1.86 9.32 9.21
N PHE A 47 -2.33 8.83 8.06
CA PHE A 47 -2.11 9.48 6.78
C PHE A 47 -3.39 9.60 5.96
N SER A 48 -3.55 10.76 5.31
CA SER A 48 -4.55 10.94 4.27
C SER A 48 -4.21 10.11 3.02
N LYS A 49 -5.21 9.80 2.20
CA LYS A 49 -5.00 9.11 0.90
C LYS A 49 -3.97 9.81 0.00
N LYS A 50 -3.89 11.14 0.05
CA LYS A 50 -2.91 11.91 -0.71
C LYS A 50 -1.48 11.65 -0.20
N GLN A 51 -1.27 11.72 1.11
CA GLN A 51 0.04 11.42 1.72
C GLN A 51 0.45 9.97 1.51
N ILE A 52 -0.50 9.02 1.54
CA ILE A 52 -0.23 7.60 1.26
C ILE A 52 0.29 7.42 -0.16
N LEU A 53 -0.31 8.11 -1.13
CA LEU A 53 0.17 8.09 -2.51
C LEU A 53 1.60 8.65 -2.61
N GLU A 54 1.87 9.79 -1.98
CA GLU A 54 3.21 10.42 -1.95
C GLU A 54 4.26 9.50 -1.29
N ILE A 55 3.91 8.82 -0.19
CA ILE A 55 4.78 7.85 0.49
C ILE A 55 5.09 6.67 -0.43
N TYR A 56 4.08 6.06 -1.04
CA TYR A 56 4.27 4.93 -1.94
C TYR A 56 5.14 5.30 -3.15
N GLU A 57 4.91 6.47 -3.74
CA GLU A 57 5.69 6.96 -4.89
C GLU A 57 7.12 7.38 -4.51
N SER A 58 7.43 7.55 -3.22
CA SER A 58 8.79 7.82 -2.76
C SER A 58 9.72 6.59 -2.78
N GLY A 59 9.17 5.39 -2.98
CA GLY A 59 9.93 4.15 -3.08
C GLY A 59 10.28 3.49 -1.74
N ILE A 60 9.48 3.78 -0.69
CA ILE A 60 9.51 3.03 0.58
C ILE A 60 8.98 1.62 0.39
#